data_AF-A0A6V8D4C4-F1
#
_entry.id   AF-A0A6V8D4C4-F1
#
_cell.length_a   1.000
_cell.length_b   1.000
_cell.length_c   1.000
_cell.angle_alpha   90.00
_cell.angle_beta   90.00
_cell.angle_gamma   90.00
#
_symmetry.space_group_name_H-M   'P 1'
#
loop_
_entity.id
_entity.type
_entity.pdbx_description
1 polymer ?
#
loop_
_entity_poly.entity_id
_entity_poly.type
_entity_poly.pdbx_seq_one_letter_code
_entity_poly.pdbx_strand_id
1 'polypeptide(L)'
;MPAVPLEVLPYVRGIQLVLSSYEGYTKGKRREADKLIRDEIKRAGTRARNHISNIQDLAFKANNMPLAQVAKLATSEIDSMIEDVDKSTTGMNHAFFSGTRSAKVSDLKKLIKHDHDVIEMVTKAINISNSAEHAFSTSKPDEDVKNFIQQCQQMITSCRGFYNSRTKILGGLRQKTK
;
A
#
# COMPACT_ATOMS: atom_id res chain seq x y z
N MET A 1 -14.02 -16.82 21.02
CA MET A 1 -13.22 -15.90 20.18
C MET A 1 -14.18 -14.98 19.43
N PRO A 2 -14.00 -13.65 19.35
CA PRO A 2 -14.77 -12.89 18.37
C PRO A 2 -14.28 -13.33 16.98
N ALA A 3 -15.08 -14.18 16.33
CA ALA A 3 -14.80 -14.66 14.99
C ALA A 3 -14.73 -13.46 14.03
N VAL A 4 -13.82 -13.53 13.06
CA VAL A 4 -13.81 -12.60 11.93
C VAL A 4 -15.22 -12.65 11.29
N PRO A 5 -15.92 -11.52 11.14
CA PRO A 5 -17.25 -11.53 10.57
C PRO A 5 -17.26 -12.17 9.17
N LEU A 6 -18.25 -13.03 8.88
CA LEU A 6 -18.34 -13.76 7.61
C LEU A 6 -18.26 -12.82 6.38
N GLU A 7 -18.87 -11.65 6.48
CA GLU A 7 -18.90 -10.62 5.43
C GLU A 7 -17.51 -10.10 5.01
N VAL A 8 -16.50 -10.20 5.87
CA VAL A 8 -15.14 -9.72 5.54
C VAL A 8 -14.15 -10.84 5.24
N LEU A 9 -14.60 -12.10 5.28
CA LEU A 9 -13.78 -13.24 4.91
C LEU A 9 -13.19 -13.14 3.49
N PRO A 10 -13.92 -12.63 2.47
CA PRO A 10 -13.32 -12.46 1.14
C PRO A 10 -12.09 -11.53 1.17
N TYR A 11 -12.17 -10.41 1.89
CA TYR A 11 -11.06 -9.47 2.03
C TYR A 11 -9.90 -10.05 2.82
N VAL A 12 -10.18 -10.78 3.91
CA VAL A 12 -9.14 -11.48 4.68
C VAL A 12 -8.43 -12.51 3.82
N ARG A 13 -9.17 -13.32 3.04
CA ARG A 13 -8.59 -14.29 2.11
C ARG A 13 -7.78 -13.60 1.01
N GLY A 14 -8.27 -12.49 0.46
CA GLY A 14 -7.54 -11.69 -0.53
C GLY A 14 -6.18 -11.21 0.01
N ILE A 15 -6.15 -10.73 1.26
CA ILE A 15 -4.90 -10.37 1.93
C ILE A 15 -4.01 -11.61 2.16
N GLN A 16 -4.60 -12.74 2.57
CA GLN A 16 -3.87 -14.00 2.83
C GLN A 16 -3.18 -14.59 1.60
N LEU A 17 -3.69 -14.32 0.38
CA LEU A 17 -3.01 -14.70 -0.86
C LEU A 17 -1.64 -14.03 -1.00
N VAL A 18 -1.46 -12.87 -0.38
CA VAL A 18 -0.19 -12.11 -0.38
C VAL A 18 0.56 -12.29 0.94
N LEU A 19 -0.16 -12.41 2.06
CA LEU A 19 0.36 -12.49 3.43
C LEU A 19 -0.23 -13.69 4.17
N SER A 20 0.40 -14.87 4.02
CA SER A 20 -0.12 -16.12 4.59
C SER A 20 -0.29 -16.10 6.12
N SER A 21 0.51 -15.29 6.83
CA SER A 21 0.42 -15.11 8.29
C SER A 21 -0.69 -14.13 8.73
N TYR A 22 -1.37 -13.46 7.81
CA TYR A 22 -2.43 -12.53 8.15
C TYR A 22 -3.69 -13.27 8.61
N GLU A 23 -4.06 -13.08 9.88
CA GLU A 23 -5.28 -13.68 10.46
C GLU A 23 -6.42 -12.66 10.64
N GLY A 24 -6.26 -11.45 10.11
CA GLY A 24 -7.16 -10.33 10.40
C GLY A 24 -6.92 -9.67 11.76
N TYR A 25 -7.74 -8.67 12.07
CA TYR A 25 -7.66 -7.91 13.33
C TYR A 25 -8.31 -8.63 14.53
N THR A 26 -7.94 -9.90 14.73
CA THR A 26 -8.40 -10.72 15.85
C THR A 26 -7.87 -10.20 17.20
N LYS A 27 -8.56 -10.52 18.30
CA LYS A 27 -8.17 -10.08 19.64
C LYS A 27 -6.76 -10.60 19.96
N GLY A 28 -5.84 -9.72 20.38
CA GLY A 28 -4.45 -10.07 20.70
C GLY A 28 -3.46 -9.89 19.55
N LYS A 29 -3.88 -10.12 18.30
CA LYS A 29 -3.00 -10.04 17.11
C LYS A 29 -3.14 -8.76 16.29
N ARG A 30 -3.94 -7.80 16.75
CA ARG A 30 -4.26 -6.62 15.94
C ARG A 30 -3.04 -5.76 15.56
N ARG A 31 -2.09 -5.57 16.49
CA ARG A 31 -0.86 -4.81 16.22
C ARG A 31 0.04 -5.53 15.21
N GLU A 32 0.09 -6.85 15.29
CA GLU A 32 0.81 -7.70 14.35
C GLU A 32 0.16 -7.64 12.96
N ALA A 33 -1.17 -7.76 12.88
CA ALA A 33 -1.92 -7.60 11.64
C ALA A 33 -1.66 -6.23 10.99
N ASP A 34 -1.75 -5.13 11.76
CA ASP A 34 -1.43 -3.78 11.30
C ASP A 34 0.00 -3.67 10.75
N LYS A 35 0.97 -4.26 11.46
CA LYS A 35 2.37 -4.27 11.03
C LYS A 35 2.54 -5.05 9.72
N LEU A 36 1.96 -6.25 9.61
CA LEU A 36 2.05 -7.07 8.40
C LEU A 36 1.53 -6.32 7.16
N ILE A 37 0.39 -5.63 7.29
CA ILE A 37 -0.17 -4.82 6.20
C ILE A 37 0.78 -3.69 5.80
N ARG A 38 1.32 -2.95 6.77
CA ARG A 38 2.23 -1.82 6.49
C ARG A 38 3.54 -2.28 5.87
N ASP A 39 4.12 -3.36 6.41
CA ASP A 39 5.35 -3.95 5.89
C ASP A 39 5.14 -4.44 4.45
N GLU A 40 3.98 -5.02 4.14
CA GLU A 40 3.64 -5.44 2.79
C GLU A 40 3.49 -4.27 1.82
N ILE A 41 2.79 -3.20 2.20
CA ILE A 41 2.65 -2.01 1.35
C ILE A 41 4.03 -1.39 1.08
N LYS A 42 4.89 -1.29 2.10
CA LYS A 42 6.27 -0.81 1.92
C LYS A 42 7.08 -1.71 0.99
N ARG A 43 7.01 -3.02 1.19
CA ARG A 43 7.69 -4.02 0.35
C ARG A 43 7.23 -3.91 -1.10
N ALA A 44 5.91 -3.81 -1.29
CA ALA A 44 5.29 -3.68 -2.60
C ALA A 44 5.68 -2.36 -3.29
N GLY A 45 5.62 -1.23 -2.58
CA GLY A 45 6.09 0.07 -3.06
C GLY A 45 7.57 0.03 -3.44
N THR A 46 8.42 -0.61 -2.63
CA THR A 46 9.85 -0.76 -2.91
C THR A 46 10.09 -1.54 -4.21
N ARG A 47 9.30 -2.57 -4.49
CA ARG A 47 9.38 -3.30 -5.77
C ARG A 47 9.03 -2.41 -6.96
N ALA A 48 7.94 -1.64 -6.85
CA ALA A 48 7.56 -0.70 -7.91
C ALA A 48 8.66 0.37 -8.13
N ARG A 49 9.23 0.90 -7.03
CA ARG A 49 10.35 1.82 -7.07
C ARG A 49 11.53 1.25 -7.87
N ASN A 50 11.92 0.01 -7.59
CA ASN A 50 13.06 -0.62 -8.24
C ASN A 50 12.88 -0.74 -9.76
N HIS A 51 11.70 -1.16 -10.23
CA HIS A 51 11.39 -1.23 -11.66
C HIS A 51 11.55 0.16 -12.34
N ILE A 52 11.03 1.22 -11.72
CA ILE A 52 11.16 2.59 -12.27
C ILE A 52 12.60 3.13 -12.16
N SER A 53 13.32 2.83 -11.07
CA SER A 53 14.73 3.23 -10.91
C SER A 53 15.63 2.58 -11.96
N ASN A 54 15.37 1.32 -12.33
CA ASN A 54 16.11 0.67 -13.41
C ASN A 54 15.94 1.42 -14.75
N ILE A 55 14.71 1.84 -15.08
CA ILE A 55 14.44 2.66 -16.27
C ILE A 55 15.16 4.00 -16.16
N GLN A 56 15.09 4.67 -15.01
CA GLN A 56 15.76 5.95 -14.78
C GLN A 56 17.27 5.86 -15.05
N ASP A 57 17.94 4.88 -14.45
CA ASP A 57 19.39 4.73 -14.54
C ASP A 57 19.85 4.39 -15.97
N LEU A 58 19.11 3.52 -16.65
CA LEU A 58 19.41 3.15 -18.04
C LEU A 58 19.12 4.30 -19.01
N ALA A 59 17.99 5.00 -18.85
CA ALA A 59 17.67 6.17 -19.65
C ALA A 59 18.70 7.28 -19.46
N PHE A 60 19.17 7.50 -18.23
CA PHE A 60 20.25 8.45 -17.94
C PHE A 60 21.55 8.07 -18.65
N LYS A 61 21.97 6.80 -18.55
CA LYS A 61 23.17 6.29 -19.24
C LYS A 61 23.07 6.41 -20.77
N ALA A 62 21.87 6.29 -21.33
CA ALA A 62 21.59 6.46 -22.75
C ALA A 62 21.44 7.93 -23.19
N ASN A 63 21.66 8.90 -22.30
CA ASN A 63 21.38 10.34 -22.53
C ASN A 63 19.91 10.65 -22.89
N ASN A 64 18.98 9.76 -22.57
CA ASN A 64 17.54 9.99 -22.72
C ASN A 64 16.99 10.72 -21.48
N MET A 65 17.35 12.00 -21.37
CA MET A 65 16.99 12.84 -20.23
C MET A 65 15.48 13.01 -20.02
N PRO A 66 14.64 13.19 -21.07
CA PRO A 66 13.20 13.31 -20.88
C PRO A 66 12.60 12.09 -20.17
N LEU A 67 12.99 10.88 -20.56
CA LEU A 67 12.49 9.65 -19.93
C LEU A 67 13.04 9.49 -18.50
N ALA A 68 14.32 9.78 -18.28
CA ALA A 68 14.94 9.71 -16.97
C ALA A 68 14.28 10.68 -15.96
N GLN A 69 13.89 11.88 -16.39
CA GLN A 69 13.20 12.85 -15.55
C GLN A 69 11.80 12.37 -15.14
N VAL A 70 11.04 11.80 -16.07
CA VAL A 70 9.70 11.25 -15.77
C VAL A 70 9.81 10.07 -14.80
N ALA A 71 10.77 9.16 -15.00
CA ALA A 71 11.05 8.07 -14.08
C ALA A 71 11.42 8.57 -12.68
N LYS A 72 12.28 9.60 -12.60
CA LYS A 72 12.66 10.22 -11.32
C LYS A 72 11.46 10.76 -10.55
N LEU A 73 10.56 11.49 -11.22
CA LEU A 73 9.34 12.03 -10.58
C LEU A 73 8.48 10.90 -10.00
N ALA A 74 8.31 9.81 -10.75
CA ALA A 74 7.57 8.65 -10.27
C ALA A 74 8.26 7.98 -9.06
N THR A 75 9.60 7.84 -9.04
CA THR A 75 10.31 7.28 -7.88
C THR A 75 10.15 8.14 -6.63
N SER A 76 10.21 9.47 -6.74
CA SER A 76 10.01 10.38 -5.60
C SER A 76 8.61 10.25 -4.99
N GLU A 77 7.59 10.05 -5.82
CA GLU A 77 6.22 9.84 -5.35
C GLU A 77 6.06 8.48 -4.64
N ILE A 78 6.72 7.43 -5.16
CA ILE A 78 6.76 6.12 -4.50
C ILE A 78 7.45 6.21 -3.14
N ASP A 79 8.61 6.90 -3.07
CA ASP A 79 9.34 7.11 -1.83
C ASP A 79 8.47 7.87 -0.80
N SER A 80 7.73 8.88 -1.24
CA SER A 80 6.80 9.62 -0.38
C SER A 80 5.66 8.75 0.16
N MET A 81 5.14 7.82 -0.66
CA MET A 81 4.11 6.87 -0.21
C MET A 81 4.67 5.87 0.81
N ILE A 82 5.88 5.35 0.58
CA ILE A 82 6.57 4.43 1.50
C ILE A 82 6.83 5.13 2.84
N GLU A 83 7.26 6.39 2.82
CA GLU A 83 7.52 7.18 4.02
C GLU A 83 6.24 7.44 4.84
N ASP A 84 5.13 7.78 4.17
CA ASP A 84 3.83 7.94 4.83
C ASP A 84 3.38 6.63 5.52
N VAL A 85 3.58 5.49 4.88
CA VAL A 85 3.27 4.17 5.44
C VAL A 85 4.16 3.85 6.64
N ASP A 86 5.46 4.14 6.54
CA ASP A 86 6.43 3.90 7.62
C ASP A 86 6.13 4.73 8.87
N LYS A 87 5.82 6.01 8.68
CA LYS A 87 5.49 6.95 9.77
C LYS A 87 4.06 6.82 10.29
N SER A 88 3.23 6.01 9.64
CA SER A 88 1.83 5.87 10.02
C SER A 88 1.67 5.31 11.44
N THR A 89 0.71 5.88 12.18
CA THR A 89 0.45 5.45 13.56
C THR A 89 -0.32 4.14 13.60
N THR A 90 0.03 3.25 14.55
CA THR A 90 -0.84 2.12 14.87
C THR A 90 -2.01 2.62 15.72
N GLY A 91 -3.25 2.42 15.29
CA GLY A 91 -4.44 2.88 16.01
C GLY A 91 -4.72 2.17 17.35
N MET A 92 -3.81 1.29 17.82
CA MET A 92 -4.12 0.25 18.82
C MET A 92 -3.20 0.27 20.06
N ASN A 93 -2.51 1.39 20.30
CA ASN A 93 -1.56 1.53 21.40
C ASN A 93 -2.19 1.54 22.82
N HIS A 94 -3.47 1.92 22.98
CA HIS A 94 -4.08 2.09 24.32
C HIS A 94 -4.91 0.91 24.84
N ALA A 95 -5.05 -0.17 24.07
CA ALA A 95 -5.90 -1.30 24.46
C ALA A 95 -5.33 -2.20 25.58
N PHE A 96 -4.10 -1.94 26.07
CA PHE A 96 -3.43 -2.79 27.07
C PHE A 96 -3.54 -2.33 28.52
N PHE A 97 -3.67 -1.02 28.80
CA PHE A 97 -3.70 -0.48 30.18
C PHE A 97 -5.00 0.22 30.56
N SER A 98 -5.85 0.54 29.58
CA SER A 98 -7.18 1.09 29.89
C SER A 98 -8.20 0.00 29.57
N GLY A 99 -9.10 -0.30 30.51
CA GLY A 99 -10.24 -1.21 30.33
C GLY A 99 -11.27 -0.73 29.29
N THR A 100 -10.81 -0.12 28.20
CA THR A 100 -11.60 0.39 27.10
C THR A 100 -12.17 -0.75 26.26
N ARG A 101 -13.48 -0.67 26.04
CA ARG A 101 -14.29 -1.48 25.12
C ARG A 101 -13.51 -1.93 23.88
N SER A 102 -13.63 -3.21 23.55
CA SER A 102 -13.17 -3.78 22.28
C SER A 102 -13.61 -2.91 21.09
N ALA A 103 -12.70 -2.67 20.13
CA ALA A 103 -13.01 -2.05 18.84
C ALA A 103 -14.35 -2.56 18.28
N LYS A 104 -15.21 -1.64 17.80
CA LYS A 104 -16.50 -2.01 17.21
C LYS A 104 -16.27 -2.90 15.98
N VAL A 105 -17.07 -3.94 15.85
CA VAL A 105 -16.99 -4.88 14.72
C VAL A 105 -17.14 -4.15 13.38
N SER A 106 -18.03 -3.15 13.29
CA SER A 106 -18.22 -2.31 12.09
C SER A 106 -16.96 -1.57 11.66
N ASP A 107 -16.16 -1.08 12.61
CA ASP A 107 -14.94 -0.31 12.30
C ASP A 107 -13.80 -1.25 11.92
N LEU A 108 -13.71 -2.43 12.54
CA LEU A 108 -12.80 -3.49 12.11
C LEU A 108 -13.13 -3.99 10.70
N LYS A 109 -14.41 -4.14 10.35
CA LYS A 109 -14.83 -4.51 8.99
C LYS A 109 -14.35 -3.48 7.96
N LYS A 110 -14.53 -2.19 8.26
CA LYS A 110 -14.06 -1.09 7.40
C LYS A 110 -12.55 -1.10 7.25
N LEU A 111 -11.81 -1.32 8.33
CA LEU A 111 -10.36 -1.38 8.31
C LEU A 111 -9.85 -2.55 7.45
N ILE A 112 -10.40 -3.75 7.62
CA ILE A 112 -10.02 -4.93 6.84
C ILE A 112 -10.24 -4.71 5.36
N LYS A 113 -11.40 -4.17 4.98
CA LYS A 113 -11.71 -3.87 3.58
C LYS A 113 -10.77 -2.81 3.02
N HIS A 114 -10.57 -1.71 3.76
CA HIS A 114 -9.69 -0.63 3.36
C HIS A 114 -8.26 -1.11 3.12
N ASP A 115 -7.70 -1.90 4.05
CA ASP A 115 -6.35 -2.45 3.93
C ASP A 115 -6.22 -3.42 2.75
N HIS A 116 -7.24 -4.25 2.50
CA HIS A 116 -7.31 -5.11 1.31
C HIS A 116 -7.24 -4.27 0.02
N ASP A 117 -8.07 -3.24 -0.07
CA ASP A 117 -8.17 -2.40 -1.26
C ASP A 117 -6.85 -1.64 -1.50
N VAL A 118 -6.17 -1.19 -0.44
CA VAL A 118 -4.81 -0.60 -0.55
C VAL A 118 -3.80 -1.62 -1.09
N ILE A 119 -3.81 -2.86 -0.58
CA ILE A 119 -2.92 -3.93 -1.07
C ILE A 119 -3.17 -4.20 -2.56
N GLU A 120 -4.43 -4.19 -3.00
CA GLU A 120 -4.76 -4.34 -4.41
C GLU A 120 -4.24 -3.17 -5.26
N MET A 121 -4.38 -1.93 -4.78
CA MET A 121 -3.88 -0.73 -5.47
C MET A 121 -2.36 -0.75 -5.64
N VAL A 122 -1.61 -1.05 -4.57
CA VAL A 122 -0.14 -1.11 -4.66
C VAL A 122 0.33 -2.29 -5.52
N THR A 123 -0.41 -3.41 -5.52
CA THR A 123 -0.15 -4.54 -6.44
C THR A 123 -0.32 -4.13 -7.90
N LYS A 124 -1.38 -3.36 -8.21
CA LYS A 124 -1.57 -2.80 -9.56
C LYS A 124 -0.43 -1.86 -9.94
N ALA A 125 0.04 -1.02 -9.02
CA ALA A 125 1.19 -0.14 -9.29
C ALA A 125 2.47 -0.93 -9.62
N ILE A 126 2.73 -2.04 -8.92
CA ILE A 126 3.85 -2.95 -9.24
C ILE A 126 3.69 -3.49 -10.66
N ASN A 127 2.52 -4.01 -11.02
CA ASN A 127 2.30 -4.59 -12.35
C ASN A 127 2.50 -3.54 -13.45
N ILE A 128 2.04 -2.30 -13.26
CA ILE A 128 2.27 -1.20 -14.21
C ILE A 128 3.77 -0.86 -14.30
N SER A 129 4.48 -0.79 -13.16
CA SER A 129 5.93 -0.51 -13.17
C SER A 129 6.73 -1.60 -13.87
N ASN A 130 6.33 -2.86 -13.72
CA ASN A 130 6.92 -3.99 -14.41
C ASN A 130 6.66 -3.92 -15.92
N SER A 131 5.43 -3.57 -16.33
CA SER A 131 5.10 -3.32 -17.73
C SER A 131 5.91 -2.16 -18.33
N ALA A 132 6.17 -1.11 -17.55
CA ALA A 132 7.02 0.00 -17.96
C ALA A 132 8.46 -0.46 -18.25
N GLU A 133 9.05 -1.23 -17.33
CA GLU A 133 10.41 -1.75 -17.50
C GLU A 133 10.48 -2.75 -18.66
N HIS A 134 9.48 -3.61 -18.81
CA HIS A 134 9.38 -4.52 -19.94
C HIS A 134 9.29 -3.77 -21.28
N ALA A 135 8.43 -2.75 -21.38
CA ALA A 135 8.32 -1.91 -22.57
C ALA A 135 9.65 -1.22 -22.91
N PHE A 136 10.35 -0.70 -21.89
CA PHE A 136 11.67 -0.12 -22.05
C PHE A 136 12.70 -1.14 -22.55
N SER A 137 12.74 -2.34 -21.95
CA SER A 137 13.69 -3.40 -22.33
C SER A 137 13.46 -3.98 -23.73
N THR A 138 12.23 -3.85 -24.26
CA THR A 138 11.85 -4.33 -25.59
C THR A 138 11.89 -3.22 -26.65
N SER A 139 12.56 -2.10 -26.33
CA SER A 139 12.74 -0.95 -27.23
C SER A 139 11.44 -0.43 -27.83
N LYS A 140 10.35 -0.46 -27.04
CA LYS A 140 9.11 0.23 -27.40
C LYS A 140 9.36 1.74 -27.50
N PRO A 141 8.53 2.48 -28.26
CA PRO A 141 8.62 3.93 -28.32
C PRO A 141 8.65 4.55 -26.92
N ASP A 142 9.50 5.56 -26.73
CA ASP A 142 9.64 6.24 -25.43
C ASP A 142 8.31 6.75 -24.87
N GLU A 143 7.39 7.18 -25.74
CA GLU A 143 6.05 7.62 -25.34
C GLU A 143 5.24 6.51 -24.67
N ASP A 144 5.35 5.26 -25.14
CA ASP A 144 4.68 4.12 -24.49
C ASP A 144 5.26 3.87 -23.09
N VAL A 145 6.59 3.95 -22.96
CA VAL A 145 7.27 3.80 -21.68
C VAL A 145 6.87 4.92 -20.72
N LYS A 146 6.87 6.18 -21.18
CA LYS A 146 6.43 7.35 -20.40
C LYS A 146 4.98 7.18 -19.92
N ASN A 147 4.09 6.72 -20.79
CA ASN A 147 2.69 6.48 -20.45
C ASN A 147 2.56 5.46 -19.31
N PHE A 148 3.33 4.37 -19.32
CA PHE A 148 3.32 3.40 -18.21
C PHE A 148 3.92 3.99 -16.92
N ILE A 149 5.01 4.75 -17.00
CA ILE A 149 5.60 5.41 -15.83
C ILE A 149 4.58 6.37 -15.19
N GLN A 150 3.91 7.19 -16.00
CA GLN A 150 2.90 8.14 -15.53
C GLN A 150 1.67 7.44 -14.93
N GLN A 151 1.21 6.33 -15.54
CA GLN A 151 0.15 5.50 -14.96
C GLN A 151 0.56 4.91 -13.61
N CYS A 152 1.82 4.47 -13.47
CA CYS A 152 2.35 3.99 -12.20
C CYS A 152 2.34 5.11 -11.16
N GLN A 153 2.85 6.29 -11.51
CA GLN A 153 2.85 7.47 -10.64
C GLN A 153 1.43 7.83 -10.19
N GLN A 154 0.46 7.91 -11.10
CA GLN A 154 -0.94 8.20 -10.79
C GLN A 154 -1.56 7.16 -9.85
N MET A 155 -1.28 5.87 -10.08
CA MET A 155 -1.76 4.79 -9.21
C MET A 155 -1.16 4.91 -7.81
N ILE A 156 0.13 5.25 -7.69
CA ILE A 156 0.80 5.44 -6.41
C ILE A 156 0.24 6.65 -5.67
N THR A 157 0.05 7.80 -6.34
CA THR A 157 -0.59 8.98 -5.73
C THR A 157 -1.99 8.66 -5.23
N SER A 158 -2.79 7.93 -6.02
CA SER A 158 -4.13 7.50 -5.62
C SER A 158 -4.06 6.54 -4.42
N CYS A 159 -3.15 5.58 -4.45
CA CYS A 159 -2.91 4.62 -3.37
C CYS A 159 -2.49 5.32 -2.08
N ARG A 160 -1.59 6.29 -2.17
CA ARG A 160 -1.11 7.11 -1.05
C ARG A 160 -2.25 7.91 -0.42
N GLY A 161 -3.03 8.62 -1.22
CA GLY A 161 -4.20 9.37 -0.75
C GLY A 161 -5.24 8.46 -0.08
N PHE A 162 -5.53 7.32 -0.71
CA PHE A 162 -6.46 6.33 -0.15
C PHE A 162 -5.93 5.71 1.14
N TYR A 163 -4.64 5.36 1.20
CA TYR A 163 -3.98 4.87 2.41
C TYR A 163 -4.06 5.89 3.54
N ASN A 164 -3.78 7.17 3.28
CA ASN A 164 -3.81 8.21 4.30
C ASN A 164 -5.20 8.43 4.91
N SER A 165 -6.28 8.08 4.18
CA SER A 165 -7.65 8.08 4.73
C SER A 165 -7.86 7.05 5.86
N ARG A 166 -6.98 6.04 5.98
CA ARG A 166 -6.95 5.05 7.07
C ARG A 166 -6.90 5.69 8.45
N THR A 167 -6.23 6.84 8.59
CA THR A 167 -6.15 7.58 9.86
C THR A 167 -7.54 7.92 10.42
N LYS A 168 -8.53 8.20 9.57
CA LYS A 168 -9.92 8.45 10.01
C LYS A 168 -10.57 7.19 10.57
N ILE A 169 -10.35 6.05 9.92
CA ILE A 169 -10.84 4.73 10.38
C ILE A 169 -10.22 4.38 11.74
N LEU A 170 -8.90 4.55 11.86
CA LEU A 170 -8.17 4.33 13.12
C LEU A 170 -8.60 5.31 14.23
N GLY A 171 -8.90 6.57 13.88
CA GLY A 171 -9.45 7.55 14.83
C GLY A 171 -10.79 7.09 15.41
N GLY A 172 -11.66 6.50 14.59
CA GLY A 172 -12.92 5.90 15.04
C GLY A 172 -12.72 4.77 16.06
N LEU A 173 -11.63 4.00 15.93
CA LEU A 173 -11.27 2.95 16.90
C LEU A 173 -10.81 3.50 18.26
N ARG A 174 -10.40 4.78 18.32
CA ARG A 174 -9.88 5.43 19.55
C ARG A 174 -10.96 6.16 20.35
N GLN A 175 -12.11 6.49 19.76
CA GLN A 175 -13.12 7.34 20.42
C GLN A 175 -13.94 6.57 21.46
N LYS A 176 -13.96 7.06 22.71
CA LYS A 176 -14.99 6.74 23.70
C LYS A 176 -16.32 7.25 23.17
N THR A 177 -17.29 6.37 22.95
CA THR A 177 -18.68 6.81 22.83
C THR A 177 -19.09 7.32 24.21
N LYS A 178 -19.41 8.61 24.34
CA LYS A 178 -20.04 9.16 25.55
C LYS A 178 -21.41 8.53 25.73
#